data_AF-A0A3D1Q867-F1
#
_entry.id   AF-A0A3D1Q867-F1
#
_cell.length_a   1.000
_cell.length_b   1.000
_cell.length_c   1.000
_cell.angle_alpha   90.00
_cell.angle_beta   90.00
_cell.angle_gamma   90.00
#
_symmetry.space_group_name_H-M   'P 1'
#
loop_
_entity.id
_entity.type
_entity.pdbx_description
1 polymer ?
#
loop_
_entity_poly.entity_id
_entity_poly.type
_entity_poly.pdbx_seq_one_letter_code
_entity_poly.pdbx_strand_id
1 'polypeptide(L)'
;MLLFGSEQAASGVFYNGPLFTLLVIILTVFIFLKFCGWAKKRTMPAGTKKGIFILTALGAVAFNVMYSLGNSAFEQGQGLNMATIAVVSALLWVFVFSYALMSETK
;
A
#
# COMPACT_ATOMS: atom_id res chain seq x y z
N MET A 1 -8.94 -24.57 -3.29
CA MET A 1 -9.39 -23.32 -3.94
C MET A 1 -10.37 -22.63 -3.00
N LEU A 2 -9.91 -21.67 -2.21
CA LEU A 2 -10.80 -20.84 -1.40
C LEU A 2 -11.35 -19.72 -2.29
N LEU A 3 -12.51 -20.01 -2.85
CA LEU A 3 -13.72 -19.19 -2.88
C LEU A 3 -13.59 -17.76 -2.31
N PHE A 4 -12.84 -16.87 -2.97
CA PHE A 4 -13.12 -15.43 -2.98
C PHE A 4 -14.09 -15.09 -4.12
N GLY A 5 -15.09 -15.96 -4.29
CA GLY A 5 -16.29 -15.68 -5.04
C GLY A 5 -17.30 -15.02 -4.13
N SER A 6 -17.08 -13.75 -3.79
CA SER A 6 -18.22 -12.86 -3.59
C SER A 6 -18.78 -12.51 -4.98
N GLU A 7 -19.32 -13.52 -5.67
CA GLU A 7 -20.04 -13.37 -6.94
C GLU A 7 -21.44 -12.73 -6.74
N GLN A 8 -21.71 -12.14 -5.57
CA GLN A 8 -23.05 -11.67 -5.18
C GLN A 8 -23.06 -10.35 -4.39
N ALA A 9 -22.14 -9.41 -4.67
CA ALA A 9 -22.22 -8.06 -4.11
C ALA A 9 -21.86 -6.91 -5.07
N ALA A 10 -21.89 -7.13 -6.38
CA ALA A 10 -21.83 -6.04 -7.36
C ALA A 10 -22.52 -6.46 -8.66
N SER A 11 -23.85 -6.53 -8.64
CA SER A 11 -24.64 -6.59 -9.87
C SER A 11 -24.42 -5.29 -10.66
N GLY A 12 -23.56 -5.34 -11.68
CA GLY A 12 -23.43 -4.27 -12.65
C GLY A 12 -22.09 -4.31 -13.38
N VAL A 13 -22.14 -4.51 -14.70
CA VAL A 13 -21.04 -4.39 -15.67
C VAL A 13 -20.19 -3.12 -15.45
N PHE A 14 -20.76 -2.08 -14.82
CA PHE A 14 -20.06 -0.86 -14.45
C PHE A 14 -18.95 -1.06 -13.41
N TYR A 15 -19.18 -1.81 -12.32
CA TYR A 15 -18.20 -1.94 -11.22
C TYR A 15 -16.99 -2.83 -11.57
N ASN A 16 -17.07 -3.62 -12.63
CA ASN A 16 -15.98 -4.48 -13.13
C ASN A 16 -15.43 -4.02 -14.49
N GLY A 17 -15.78 -2.81 -14.94
CA GLY A 17 -15.32 -2.26 -16.21
C GLY A 17 -13.98 -1.52 -16.12
N PRO A 18 -13.15 -1.49 -17.18
CA PRO A 18 -11.85 -0.78 -17.19
C PRO A 18 -11.94 0.70 -16.79
N LEU A 19 -13.06 1.37 -17.14
CA LEU A 19 -13.31 2.76 -16.79
C LEU A 19 -13.52 2.96 -15.27
N PHE A 20 -14.20 2.04 -14.60
CA PHE A 20 -14.39 2.12 -13.15
C PHE A 20 -13.06 1.88 -12.43
N THR A 21 -12.28 0.90 -12.85
CA THR A 21 -10.92 0.68 -12.33
C THR A 21 -10.06 1.93 -12.46
N LEU A 22 -10.08 2.59 -13.63
CA LEU A 22 -9.34 3.82 -13.87
C LEU A 22 -9.83 4.97 -12.97
N LEU A 23 -11.15 5.09 -12.76
CA LEU A 23 -11.74 6.07 -11.85
C LEU A 23 -11.31 5.83 -10.40
N VAL A 24 -11.30 4.58 -9.93
CA VAL A 24 -10.82 4.21 -8.59
C VAL A 24 -9.35 4.55 -8.40
N ILE A 25 -8.50 4.31 -9.42
CA ILE A 25 -7.08 4.68 -9.39
C ILE A 25 -6.94 6.20 -9.25
N ILE A 26 -7.64 6.98 -10.09
CA ILE A 26 -7.60 8.45 -10.03
C ILE A 26 -8.05 8.95 -8.66
N LEU A 27 -9.15 8.41 -8.14
CA LEU A 27 -9.68 8.78 -6.82
C LEU A 27 -8.67 8.47 -5.71
N THR A 28 -8.04 7.30 -5.76
CA THR A 28 -7.03 6.89 -4.77
C THR A 28 -5.83 7.83 -4.78
N VAL A 29 -5.32 8.17 -5.97
CA VAL A 29 -4.23 9.15 -6.13
C VAL A 29 -4.65 10.51 -5.60
N PHE A 30 -5.87 10.97 -5.93
CA PHE A 30 -6.40 12.24 -5.45
C PHE A 30 -6.46 12.32 -3.91
N ILE A 31 -6.97 11.28 -3.25
CA ILE A 31 -7.02 11.18 -1.79
C ILE A 31 -5.60 11.19 -1.20
N PHE A 32 -4.67 10.46 -1.81
CA PHE A 32 -3.28 10.42 -1.37
C PHE A 32 -2.59 11.79 -1.48
N LEU A 33 -2.84 12.54 -2.56
CA LEU A 33 -2.33 13.90 -2.71
C LEU A 33 -2.91 14.85 -1.65
N LYS A 34 -4.20 14.73 -1.33
CA LYS A 34 -4.83 15.48 -0.22
C LYS A 34 -4.19 15.14 1.12
N PHE A 35 -3.94 13.86 1.39
CA PHE A 35 -3.21 13.42 2.58
C PHE A 35 -1.80 14.03 2.65
N CYS A 36 -1.04 13.98 1.55
CA CYS A 36 0.29 14.60 1.49
C CYS A 36 0.24 16.12 1.74
N GLY A 37 -0.72 16.82 1.12
CA GLY A 37 -0.92 18.25 1.34
C GLY A 37 -1.29 18.60 2.78
N TRP A 38 -2.03 17.73 3.47
CA TRP A 38 -2.29 17.85 4.90
C TRP A 38 -1.03 17.58 5.74
N ALA A 39 -0.27 16.56 5.42
CA ALA A 39 0.96 16.19 6.13
C ALA A 39 2.01 17.31 6.12
N LYS A 40 2.11 18.07 5.02
CA LYS A 40 3.00 19.23 4.90
C LYS A 40 2.79 20.30 5.98
N LYS A 41 1.57 20.42 6.51
CA LYS A 41 1.22 21.40 7.55
C LYS A 41 1.56 20.93 8.96
N ARG A 42 2.11 19.72 9.10
CA ARG A 42 2.49 19.11 10.37
C ARG A 42 4.00 19.16 10.53
N THR A 43 4.45 19.20 11.77
CA THR A 43 5.87 19.25 12.11
C THR A 43 6.27 17.99 12.87
N MET A 44 7.45 17.45 12.57
CA MET A 44 7.94 16.20 13.16
C MET A 44 9.40 16.34 13.62
N PRO A 45 9.79 15.76 14.77
CA PRO A 45 11.18 15.80 15.23
C PRO A 45 12.15 15.19 14.21
N ALA A 46 13.31 15.81 14.03
CA ALA A 46 14.35 15.34 13.11
C ALA A 46 14.78 13.88 13.38
N GLY A 47 14.84 13.47 14.65
CA GLY A 47 15.19 12.10 15.06
C GLY A 47 14.16 11.07 14.58
N THR A 48 12.87 11.31 14.84
CA THR A 48 11.78 10.44 14.37
C THR A 48 11.77 10.33 12.85
N LYS A 49 12.05 11.44 12.14
CA LYS A 49 12.08 11.47 10.68
C LYS A 49 13.19 10.60 10.11
N LYS A 50 14.40 10.72 10.67
CA LYS A 50 15.54 9.86 10.33
C LYS A 50 15.23 8.39 10.60
N GLY A 51 14.61 8.08 11.74
CA GLY A 51 14.19 6.72 12.09
C GLY A 51 13.25 6.12 11.03
N ILE A 52 12.22 6.86 10.62
CA ILE A 52 11.29 6.39 9.57
C ILE A 52 12.03 6.19 8.24
N PHE A 53 12.94 7.06 7.85
CA PHE A 53 13.71 6.88 6.61
C PHE A 53 14.59 5.62 6.62
N ILE A 54 15.27 5.35 7.74
CA ILE A 54 16.07 4.13 7.90
C ILE A 54 15.16 2.90 7.88
N LEU A 55 14.04 2.94 8.61
CA LEU A 55 13.07 1.86 8.63
C LEU A 55 12.44 1.63 7.25
N THR A 56 12.23 2.67 6.44
CA THR A 56 11.77 2.50 5.06
C THR A 56 12.81 1.83 4.18
N ALA A 57 14.10 2.18 4.32
CA ALA A 57 15.15 1.51 3.58
C ALA A 57 15.24 0.01 3.93
N LEU A 58 15.16 -0.32 5.22
CA LEU A 58 15.11 -1.72 5.69
C LEU A 58 13.82 -2.42 5.26
N GLY A 59 12.68 -1.73 5.39
CA GLY A 59 11.37 -2.21 4.99
C GLY A 59 11.31 -2.52 3.50
N ALA A 60 11.93 -1.71 2.64
CA ALA A 60 12.00 -1.98 1.21
C ALA A 60 12.65 -3.34 0.93
N VAL A 61 13.75 -3.66 1.61
CA VAL A 61 14.39 -4.98 1.48
C VAL A 61 13.48 -6.08 2.02
N ALA A 62 12.93 -5.90 3.23
CA ALA A 62 12.08 -6.90 3.87
C ALA A 62 10.81 -7.21 3.07
N PHE A 63 10.12 -6.20 2.53
CA PHE A 63 8.92 -6.38 1.71
C PHE A 63 9.22 -7.06 0.38
N ASN A 64 10.37 -6.78 -0.24
CA ASN A 64 10.77 -7.48 -1.46
C ASN A 64 11.08 -8.97 -1.19
N VAL A 65 11.78 -9.27 -0.09
CA VAL A 65 12.03 -10.67 0.32
C VAL A 65 10.71 -11.39 0.62
N MET A 66 9.83 -10.77 1.41
CA MET A 66 8.52 -11.34 1.75
C MET A 66 7.64 -11.57 0.51
N TYR A 67 7.67 -10.63 -0.43
CA TYR A 67 6.97 -10.75 -1.69
C TYR A 67 7.52 -11.90 -2.54
N SER A 68 8.85 -12.03 -2.66
CA SER A 68 9.48 -13.14 -3.38
C SER A 68 9.13 -14.49 -2.77
N LEU A 69 9.21 -14.61 -1.44
CA LEU A 69 8.84 -15.84 -0.73
C LEU A 69 7.35 -16.17 -0.92
N GLY A 70 6.49 -15.16 -0.83
CA GLY A 70 5.05 -15.30 -1.07
C GLY A 70 4.74 -15.74 -2.50
N ASN A 71 5.48 -15.22 -3.49
CA ASN A 71 5.30 -15.61 -4.89
C ASN A 71 5.75 -17.06 -5.14
N SER A 72 6.91 -17.46 -4.59
CA SER A 72 7.37 -18.85 -4.69
C SER A 72 6.42 -19.83 -3.99
N ALA A 73 5.83 -19.45 -2.85
CA ALA A 73 4.82 -20.26 -2.17
C ALA A 73 3.51 -20.36 -2.98
N PHE A 74 3.13 -19.28 -3.69
CA PHE A 74 1.99 -19.29 -4.59
C PHE A 74 2.19 -20.25 -5.78
N GLU A 75 3.37 -20.24 -6.39
CA GLU A 75 3.74 -21.18 -7.46
C GLU A 75 3.68 -22.64 -6.99
N GLN A 76 3.92 -22.89 -5.71
CA GLN A 76 3.82 -24.21 -5.07
C GLN A 76 2.40 -24.58 -4.61
N GLY A 77 1.38 -23.76 -4.94
CA GLY A 77 -0.01 -24.02 -4.60
C GLY A 77 -0.39 -23.76 -3.13
N GLN A 78 0.48 -23.10 -2.35
CA GLN A 78 0.26 -22.81 -0.93
C GLN A 78 -0.60 -21.55 -0.68
N GLY A 79 -1.05 -20.89 -1.75
CA GLY A 79 -2.00 -19.76 -1.71
C GLY A 79 -1.35 -18.38 -1.62
N LEU A 80 -2.14 -17.33 -1.89
CA LEU A 80 -1.69 -15.94 -2.08
C LEU A 80 -1.35 -15.18 -0.78
N ASN A 81 -1.53 -15.81 0.38
CA ASN A 81 -1.68 -15.08 1.65
C ASN A 81 -0.47 -14.19 1.97
N MET A 82 0.76 -14.70 1.83
CA MET A 82 1.97 -13.95 2.20
C MET A 82 2.32 -12.84 1.21
N ALA A 83 2.14 -13.05 -0.10
CA ALA A 83 2.40 -12.00 -1.10
C ALA A 83 1.39 -10.85 -0.96
N THR A 84 0.11 -11.16 -0.76
CA THR A 84 -0.92 -10.13 -0.53
C THR A 84 -0.68 -9.36 0.76
N ILE A 85 -0.33 -10.04 1.86
CA ILE A 85 0.04 -9.38 3.12
C ILE A 85 1.23 -8.44 2.92
N ALA A 86 2.26 -8.87 2.19
CA ALA A 86 3.43 -8.04 1.88
C ALA A 86 3.03 -6.75 1.14
N VAL A 87 2.20 -6.87 0.10
CA VAL A 87 1.72 -5.73 -0.70
C VAL A 87 0.87 -4.78 0.15
N VAL A 88 -0.11 -5.30 0.89
CA VAL A 88 -0.98 -4.46 1.73
C VAL A 88 -0.17 -3.76 2.82
N SER A 89 0.76 -4.47 3.46
CA SER A 89 1.64 -3.89 4.48
C SER A 89 2.55 -2.79 3.91
N ALA A 90 3.09 -3.01 2.71
CA ALA A 90 3.88 -2.00 2.00
C ALA A 90 3.03 -0.76 1.65
N LEU A 91 1.79 -0.94 1.19
CA LEU A 91 0.87 0.17 0.89
C LEU A 91 0.54 0.98 2.15
N LEU A 92 0.33 0.34 3.30
CA LEU A 92 0.15 1.04 4.57
C LEU A 92 1.43 1.79 4.98
N TRP A 93 2.60 1.17 4.78
CA TRP A 93 3.88 1.81 5.10
C TRP A 93 4.16 3.05 4.23
N VAL A 94 3.71 3.06 2.97
CA VAL A 94 3.80 4.24 2.08
C VAL A 94 3.14 5.47 2.71
N PHE A 95 2.03 5.33 3.43
CA PHE A 95 1.41 6.47 4.14
C PHE A 95 2.30 7.00 5.27
N VAL A 96 2.89 6.11 6.06
CA VAL A 96 3.80 6.48 7.16
C VAL A 96 5.04 7.20 6.61
N PHE A 97 5.67 6.64 5.58
CA PHE A 97 6.82 7.24 4.92
C PHE A 97 6.47 8.59 4.28
N SER A 98 5.34 8.68 3.58
CA SER A 98 4.92 9.92 2.91
C SER A 98 4.60 11.02 3.93
N TYR A 99 4.02 10.67 5.09
CA TYR A 99 3.84 11.61 6.18
C TYR A 99 5.18 12.14 6.70
N ALA A 100 6.14 11.26 6.96
CA ALA A 100 7.48 11.64 7.41
C ALA A 100 8.21 12.50 6.37
N LEU A 101 8.07 12.19 5.09
CA LEU A 101 8.68 12.91 3.98
C LEU A 101 8.08 14.31 3.78
N MET A 102 6.76 14.43 3.89
CA MET A 102 6.05 15.69 3.63
C MET A 102 6.02 16.64 4.83
N SER A 103 5.99 16.11 6.06
CA SER A 103 5.98 16.94 7.27
C SER A 103 7.20 17.85 7.35
N GLU A 104 7.06 19.04 7.92
CA GLU A 104 8.19 19.92 8.21
C GLU A 104 9.01 19.37 9.39
N THR A 105 10.30 19.67 9.41
CA THR A 105 11.17 19.25 10.53
C THR A 105 11.04 20.27 11.66
N LYS A 106 10.71 19.81 12.87
CA LYS A 106 10.81 20.62 14.09
C LYS A 106 12.26 20.86 14.49
#